data_AF-A0A7R9ZLI8-F1
#
_entry.id   AF-A0A7R9ZLI8-F1
#
_cell.length_a   1.000
_cell.length_b   1.000
_cell.length_c   1.000
_cell.angle_alpha   90.00
_cell.angle_beta   90.00
_cell.angle_gamma   90.00
#
_symmetry.space_group_name_H-M   'P 1'
#
loop_
_entity.id
_entity.type
_entity.pdbx_description
1 polymer ?
#
loop_
_entity_poly.entity_id
_entity_poly.type
_entity_poly.pdbx_seq_one_letter_code
_entity_poly.pdbx_strand_id
1 'polypeptide(L)'
;RSRRDVDTKGPAGAKSAHLALNAQRFFFIEEYLDKRLEAESKGTANPDEPLEYVLLTDSQDVTFHRNPFQYMIEVDATADGDNHHLFVGSEYEPWKTGLRWNNNNWRRCFKKRFTNQQMVNAGIIGGHVSVIGPLVKEMNRRLLTAKDPFCDQPVLQQIVFELYEERIVTGYPLHSKFKAEQKQKTDTLAFIRHK
;
A
#
# COMPACT_ATOMS: atom_id res chain seq x y z
N ARG A 1 -15.10 2.47 -23.17
CA ARG A 1 -14.18 3.26 -22.30
C ARG A 1 -12.76 2.99 -22.78
N SER A 2 -12.10 3.99 -23.36
CA SER A 2 -10.75 3.89 -23.89
C SER A 2 -9.73 3.73 -22.75
N ARG A 3 -8.89 2.69 -22.80
CA ARG A 3 -7.73 2.53 -21.92
C ARG A 3 -6.70 3.56 -22.36
N ARG A 4 -6.43 4.56 -21.52
CA ARG A 4 -5.26 5.42 -21.67
C ARG A 4 -4.11 4.71 -20.96
N ASP A 5 -3.13 4.27 -21.74
CA ASP A 5 -1.84 3.83 -21.20
C ASP A 5 -1.20 5.02 -20.49
N VAL A 6 -0.98 4.88 -19.18
CA VAL A 6 -0.29 5.88 -18.38
C VAL A 6 1.20 5.75 -18.69
N ASP A 7 1.81 6.80 -19.25
CA ASP A 7 3.24 6.84 -19.54
C ASP A 7 4.04 6.69 -18.22
N THR A 8 4.71 5.55 -18.05
CA THR A 8 5.40 5.17 -16.82
C THR A 8 6.78 5.82 -16.67
N LYS A 9 7.20 6.71 -17.58
CA LYS A 9 8.53 7.35 -17.56
C LYS A 9 8.54 8.72 -16.88
N GLY A 10 7.92 8.83 -15.71
CA GLY A 10 8.05 10.01 -14.85
C GLY A 10 9.46 10.16 -14.25
N PRO A 11 9.81 11.33 -13.67
CA PRO A 11 11.10 11.59 -13.02
C PRO A 11 11.43 10.63 -11.86
N ALA A 12 10.43 9.94 -11.31
CA ALA A 12 10.61 8.84 -10.36
C ALA A 12 11.36 7.62 -10.95
N GLY A 13 11.30 7.42 -12.28
CA GLY A 13 11.85 6.23 -12.95
C GLY A 13 13.38 6.14 -12.91
N ALA A 14 14.10 7.27 -12.84
CA ALA A 14 15.57 7.26 -12.77
C ALA A 14 16.10 6.92 -11.36
N LYS A 15 15.38 7.30 -10.30
CA LYS A 15 15.81 7.09 -8.90
C LYS A 15 15.43 5.72 -8.33
N SER A 16 14.56 4.98 -9.01
CA SER A 16 13.99 3.70 -8.57
C SER A 16 14.27 2.54 -9.53
N ALA A 17 15.14 2.74 -10.52
CA ALA A 17 15.43 1.75 -11.56
C ALA A 17 15.97 0.40 -11.02
N HIS A 18 16.58 0.41 -9.82
CA HIS A 18 17.05 -0.81 -9.16
C HIS A 18 15.98 -1.55 -8.36
N LEU A 19 14.81 -0.95 -8.15
CA LEU A 19 13.72 -1.53 -7.37
C LEU A 19 12.83 -2.43 -8.25
N ALA A 20 12.24 -3.48 -7.64
CA ALA A 20 11.23 -4.27 -8.34
C ALA A 20 10.01 -3.40 -8.66
N LEU A 21 9.25 -3.78 -9.70
CA LEU A 21 8.03 -3.08 -10.12
C LEU A 21 7.04 -2.86 -8.96
N ASN A 22 6.91 -3.83 -8.06
CA ASN A 22 6.04 -3.72 -6.88
C ASN A 22 6.47 -2.62 -5.91
N ALA A 23 7.77 -2.37 -5.78
CA ALA A 23 8.28 -1.26 -4.97
C ALA A 23 8.13 0.09 -5.69
N GLN A 24 8.19 0.11 -7.03
CA GLN A 24 8.04 1.34 -7.81
C GLN A 24 6.63 1.96 -7.69
N ARG A 25 5.60 1.16 -7.41
CA ARG A 25 4.21 1.65 -7.27
C ARG A 25 4.08 2.78 -6.25
N PHE A 26 4.84 2.74 -5.16
CA PHE A 26 4.75 3.75 -4.11
C PHE A 26 5.21 5.13 -4.59
N PHE A 27 6.16 5.21 -5.53
CA PHE A 27 6.59 6.48 -6.12
C PHE A 27 5.52 7.08 -7.02
N PHE A 28 4.84 6.26 -7.83
CA PHE A 28 3.73 6.72 -8.65
C PHE A 28 2.55 7.21 -7.80
N ILE A 29 2.28 6.54 -6.69
CA ILE A 29 1.23 6.94 -5.75
C ILE A 29 1.60 8.23 -5.03
N GLU A 30 2.84 8.41 -4.59
CA GLU A 30 3.29 9.67 -3.99
C GLU A 30 3.08 10.84 -4.95
N GLU A 31 3.55 10.70 -6.19
CA GLU A 31 3.42 11.74 -7.22
C GLU A 31 1.95 12.05 -7.52
N TYR A 32 1.10 11.03 -7.60
CA TYR A 32 -0.34 11.22 -7.78
C TYR A 32 -0.97 11.97 -6.61
N LEU A 33 -0.69 11.56 -5.36
CA LEU A 33 -1.26 12.17 -4.16
C LEU A 33 -0.81 13.62 -4.02
N ASP A 34 0.48 13.91 -4.22
CA ASP A 34 1.01 15.27 -4.13
C ASP A 34 0.35 16.18 -5.16
N LYS A 35 0.25 15.76 -6.43
CA LYS A 35 -0.43 16.54 -7.48
C LYS A 35 -1.92 16.75 -7.17
N ARG A 36 -2.59 15.70 -6.70
CA ARG A 36 -4.04 15.76 -6.41
C ARG A 36 -4.33 16.69 -5.24
N LEU A 37 -3.55 16.61 -4.16
CA LEU A 37 -3.69 17.47 -2.97
C LEU A 37 -3.29 18.93 -3.27
N GLU A 38 -2.25 19.14 -4.09
CA GLU A 38 -1.89 20.47 -4.59
C GLU A 38 -3.06 21.09 -5.37
N ALA A 39 -3.70 20.33 -6.26
CA ALA A 39 -4.88 20.80 -6.99
C ALA A 39 -6.07 21.16 -6.06
N GLU A 40 -6.30 20.42 -4.97
CA GLU A 40 -7.33 20.78 -3.97
C GLU A 40 -7.00 22.08 -3.27
N SER A 41 -5.76 22.23 -2.78
CA SER A 41 -5.33 23.46 -2.11
C SER A 41 -5.42 24.70 -2.99
N LYS A 42 -5.28 24.54 -4.32
CA LYS A 42 -5.42 25.62 -5.30
C LYS A 42 -6.85 25.81 -5.79
N GLY A 43 -7.80 24.97 -5.39
CA GLY A 43 -9.18 24.98 -5.88
C GLY A 43 -9.29 24.65 -7.38
N THR A 44 -8.27 24.00 -7.97
CA THR A 44 -8.26 23.59 -9.38
C THR A 44 -8.66 22.12 -9.57
N ALA A 45 -8.77 21.37 -8.48
CA ALA A 45 -9.39 20.06 -8.47
C ALA A 45 -10.89 20.13 -8.78
N ASN A 46 -11.44 19.04 -9.30
CA ASN A 46 -12.89 18.88 -9.40
C ASN A 46 -13.50 18.90 -7.99
N PRO A 47 -14.30 19.93 -7.62
CA PRO A 47 -14.85 20.05 -6.27
C PRO A 47 -15.88 18.95 -5.96
N ASP A 48 -16.47 18.34 -7.00
CA ASP A 48 -17.44 17.26 -6.86
C ASP A 48 -16.79 15.90 -6.57
N GLU A 49 -15.45 15.81 -6.57
CA GLU A 49 -14.71 14.55 -6.42
C GLU A 49 -13.56 14.65 -5.39
N PRO A 50 -13.83 15.07 -4.12
CA PRO A 50 -12.79 15.20 -3.10
C PRO A 50 -12.12 13.86 -2.84
N LEU A 51 -10.78 13.87 -2.70
CA LEU A 51 -10.01 12.68 -2.40
C LEU A 51 -9.88 12.51 -0.88
N GLU A 52 -10.63 11.58 -0.31
CA GLU A 52 -10.62 11.33 1.15
C GLU A 52 -9.96 10.00 1.53
N TYR A 53 -10.28 8.92 0.83
CA TYR A 53 -9.76 7.58 1.13
C TYR A 53 -9.04 6.98 -0.06
N VAL A 54 -7.93 6.30 0.22
CA VAL A 54 -7.08 5.66 -0.78
C VAL A 54 -7.00 4.18 -0.50
N LEU A 55 -7.01 3.37 -1.57
CA LEU A 55 -6.78 1.93 -1.50
C LEU A 55 -5.74 1.52 -2.55
N LEU A 56 -4.58 1.09 -2.07
CA LEU A 56 -3.52 0.47 -2.83
C LEU A 56 -3.72 -1.03 -2.74
N THR A 57 -3.83 -1.70 -3.89
CA THR A 57 -4.04 -3.13 -3.92
C THR A 57 -3.29 -3.76 -5.08
N ASP A 58 -2.89 -5.01 -4.90
CA ASP A 58 -2.57 -5.87 -6.03
C ASP A 58 -3.86 -6.10 -6.83
N SER A 59 -3.71 -6.15 -8.14
CA SER A 59 -4.80 -6.15 -9.12
C SER A 59 -5.32 -7.56 -9.46
N GLN A 60 -4.57 -8.61 -9.12
CA GLN A 60 -4.76 -9.94 -9.70
C GLN A 60 -5.30 -10.97 -8.70
N ASP A 61 -4.92 -10.80 -7.44
CA ASP A 61 -5.10 -11.75 -6.36
C ASP A 61 -5.82 -11.16 -5.14
N VAL A 62 -6.40 -9.97 -5.32
CA VAL A 62 -7.28 -9.36 -4.32
C VAL A 62 -8.74 -9.47 -4.75
N THR A 63 -9.59 -9.86 -3.81
CA THR A 63 -11.04 -9.94 -4.00
C THR A 63 -11.72 -9.30 -2.80
N PHE A 64 -12.54 -8.30 -3.05
CA PHE A 64 -13.31 -7.62 -2.01
C PHE A 64 -14.73 -8.18 -1.96
N HIS A 65 -15.10 -8.76 -0.82
CA HIS A 65 -16.45 -9.26 -0.57
C HIS A 65 -17.43 -8.16 -0.13
N ARG A 66 -16.91 -6.95 0.12
CA ARG A 66 -17.64 -5.74 0.51
C ARG A 66 -16.96 -4.53 -0.11
N ASN A 67 -17.68 -3.43 -0.32
CA ASN A 67 -17.05 -2.16 -0.73
C ASN A 67 -15.97 -1.78 0.31
N PRO A 68 -14.68 -1.78 -0.06
CA PRO A 68 -13.59 -1.59 0.89
C PRO A 68 -13.57 -0.16 1.46
N PHE A 69 -13.98 0.83 0.67
CA PHE A 69 -14.05 2.22 1.13
C PHE A 69 -15.16 2.44 2.14
N GLN A 70 -16.33 1.83 1.92
CA GLN A 70 -17.40 1.89 2.91
C GLN A 70 -16.97 1.26 4.23
N TYR A 71 -16.26 0.13 4.18
CA TYR A 71 -15.71 -0.51 5.37
C TYR A 71 -14.73 0.42 6.11
N MET A 72 -13.79 1.06 5.40
CA MET A 72 -12.83 1.98 6.02
C MET A 72 -13.53 3.16 6.71
N ILE A 73 -14.50 3.79 6.01
CA ILE A 73 -15.28 4.91 6.55
C ILE A 73 -16.05 4.50 7.81
N GLU A 74 -16.68 3.32 7.81
CA GLU A 74 -17.44 2.84 8.96
C GLU A 74 -16.55 2.56 10.17
N VAL A 75 -15.36 1.99 9.96
CA VAL A 75 -14.40 1.74 11.05
C VAL A 75 -13.86 3.05 11.61
N ASP A 76 -13.44 3.98 10.75
CA ASP A 76 -12.94 5.29 11.20
C ASP A 76 -14.04 6.14 11.85
N ALA A 77 -15.31 6.00 11.43
CA ALA A 77 -16.44 6.68 12.07
C ALA A 77 -16.70 6.21 13.52
N THR A 78 -16.18 5.04 13.90
CA THR A 78 -16.22 4.54 15.29
C THR A 78 -14.98 4.91 16.11
N ALA A 79 -13.96 5.49 15.47
CA ALA A 79 -12.76 5.97 16.15
C ALA A 79 -13.07 7.29 16.87
N ASP A 80 -12.49 7.48 18.05
CA ASP A 80 -12.60 8.76 18.75
C ASP A 80 -11.74 9.84 18.05
N GLY A 81 -12.40 10.89 17.57
CA GLY A 81 -11.76 12.08 16.97
C GLY A 81 -11.24 11.87 15.55
N ASP A 82 -10.21 12.64 15.16
CA ASP A 82 -9.59 12.58 13.82
C ASP A 82 -8.59 11.40 13.66
N ASN A 83 -8.71 10.37 14.49
CA ASN A 83 -7.81 9.22 14.54
C ASN A 83 -8.15 8.18 13.47
N HIS A 84 -7.77 8.48 12.23
CA HIS A 84 -7.92 7.58 11.09
C HIS A 84 -6.97 6.38 11.19
N HIS A 85 -7.48 5.19 10.89
CA HIS A 85 -6.71 3.95 10.91
C HIS A 85 -5.91 3.72 9.63
N LEU A 86 -4.86 2.91 9.75
CA LEU A 86 -4.18 2.30 8.63
C LEU A 86 -4.73 0.90 8.39
N PHE A 87 -5.35 0.68 7.25
CA PHE A 87 -5.90 -0.61 6.83
C PHE A 87 -4.85 -1.36 6.02
N VAL A 88 -4.44 -2.55 6.47
CA VAL A 88 -3.41 -3.34 5.78
C VAL A 88 -3.83 -4.79 5.67
N GLY A 89 -3.53 -5.43 4.55
CA GLY A 89 -3.77 -6.85 4.37
C GLY A 89 -3.01 -7.68 5.41
N SER A 90 -3.62 -8.73 5.94
CA SER A 90 -2.90 -9.73 6.74
C SER A 90 -2.41 -10.86 5.85
N GLU A 91 -1.18 -11.32 6.09
CA GLU A 91 -0.67 -12.52 5.42
C GLU A 91 -1.20 -13.78 6.11
N TYR A 92 -2.07 -14.54 5.43
CA TYR A 92 -2.69 -15.76 5.99
C TYR A 92 -1.91 -17.03 5.67
N GLU A 93 -0.81 -16.97 4.89
CA GLU A 93 -0.07 -18.19 4.56
C GLU A 93 0.31 -18.99 5.82
N PRO A 94 0.07 -20.32 5.84
CA PRO A 94 0.27 -21.14 7.03
C PRO A 94 1.75 -21.18 7.41
N TRP A 95 2.16 -20.26 8.30
CA TRP A 95 3.32 -20.14 9.20
C TRP A 95 4.74 -20.59 8.75
N LYS A 96 4.90 -21.38 7.69
CA LYS A 96 6.17 -21.99 7.28
C LYS A 96 6.72 -21.39 6.00
N THR A 97 5.89 -21.10 5.00
CA THR A 97 6.33 -20.55 3.70
C THR A 97 6.43 -19.03 3.75
N GLY A 98 5.32 -18.33 4.04
CA GLY A 98 5.27 -16.87 4.15
C GLY A 98 6.23 -16.33 5.22
N LEU A 99 6.28 -16.94 6.40
CA LEU A 99 7.19 -16.51 7.47
C LEU A 99 8.67 -16.71 7.09
N ARG A 100 9.00 -17.80 6.38
CA ARG A 100 10.38 -18.03 5.91
C ARG A 100 10.77 -17.04 4.83
N TRP A 101 9.89 -16.81 3.85
CA TRP A 101 10.09 -15.82 2.80
C TRP A 101 10.30 -14.43 3.41
N ASN A 102 9.43 -14.03 4.34
CA ASN A 102 9.52 -12.74 5.00
C ASN A 102 10.79 -12.61 5.84
N ASN A 103 11.16 -13.63 6.62
CA ASN A 103 12.42 -13.63 7.38
C ASN A 103 13.66 -13.49 6.47
N ASN A 104 13.65 -14.14 5.31
CA ASN A 104 14.74 -14.05 4.35
C ASN A 104 14.85 -12.64 3.77
N ASN A 105 13.73 -12.05 3.34
CA ASN A 105 13.73 -10.69 2.79
C ASN A 105 14.03 -9.65 3.86
N TRP A 106 13.47 -9.79 5.06
CA TRP A 106 13.79 -8.96 6.21
C TRP A 106 15.30 -8.95 6.50
N ARG A 107 15.92 -10.13 6.52
CA ARG A 107 17.38 -10.24 6.71
C ARG A 107 18.15 -9.60 5.55
N ARG A 108 17.69 -9.76 4.31
CA ARG A 108 18.34 -9.13 3.14
C ARG A 108 18.28 -7.61 3.23
N CYS A 109 17.12 -7.05 3.58
CA CYS A 109 16.85 -5.62 3.69
C CYS A 109 17.52 -4.96 4.90
N PHE A 110 17.42 -5.56 6.09
CA PHE A 110 17.81 -4.89 7.34
C PHE A 110 19.00 -5.52 8.07
N LYS A 111 19.52 -6.66 7.59
CA LYS A 111 20.59 -7.43 8.26
C LYS A 111 20.26 -7.82 9.71
N LYS A 112 18.96 -7.93 10.04
CA LYS A 112 18.43 -8.29 11.36
C LYS A 112 17.51 -9.51 11.26
N ARG A 113 17.15 -10.11 12.40
CA ARG A 113 16.09 -11.12 12.48
C ARG A 113 14.75 -10.42 12.64
N PHE A 114 13.71 -10.93 11.98
CA PHE A 114 12.34 -10.47 12.21
C PHE A 114 11.81 -11.12 13.49
N THR A 115 11.29 -10.32 14.41
CA THR A 115 10.84 -10.78 15.74
C THR A 115 9.33 -10.71 15.92
N ASN A 116 8.61 -9.99 15.07
CA ASN A 116 7.17 -9.81 15.23
C ASN A 116 6.44 -11.06 14.71
N GLN A 117 5.38 -11.45 15.40
CA GLN A 117 4.59 -12.63 15.01
C GLN A 117 3.51 -12.28 13.98
N GLN A 118 3.06 -11.01 13.97
CA GLN A 118 2.05 -10.53 13.04
C GLN A 118 2.69 -10.10 11.71
N MET A 119 2.14 -10.59 10.61
CA MET A 119 2.58 -10.25 9.27
C MET A 119 1.54 -9.45 8.49
N VAL A 120 1.98 -8.30 8.00
CA VAL A 120 1.20 -7.48 7.07
C VAL A 120 1.65 -7.76 5.63
N ASN A 121 0.71 -7.65 4.71
CA ASN A 121 0.89 -7.88 3.29
C ASN A 121 0.76 -6.53 2.55
N ALA A 122 1.77 -6.21 1.73
CA ALA A 122 1.81 -4.93 1.01
C ALA A 122 0.86 -4.86 -0.20
N GLY A 123 0.25 -5.99 -0.57
CA GLY A 123 -0.74 -6.09 -1.63
C GLY A 123 -2.11 -5.54 -1.26
N ILE A 124 -2.35 -5.13 -0.01
CA ILE A 124 -3.53 -4.35 0.38
C ILE A 124 -3.09 -3.30 1.41
N ILE A 125 -3.19 -2.02 1.08
CA ILE A 125 -2.90 -0.88 1.96
C ILE A 125 -3.96 0.19 1.70
N GLY A 126 -4.66 0.66 2.72
CA GLY A 126 -5.68 1.69 2.55
C GLY A 126 -5.90 2.51 3.81
N GLY A 127 -6.61 3.62 3.65
CA GLY A 127 -6.96 4.53 4.74
C GLY A 127 -7.24 5.92 4.22
N HIS A 128 -7.49 6.84 5.15
CA HIS A 128 -7.66 8.25 4.83
C HIS A 128 -6.38 8.86 4.23
N VAL A 129 -6.50 9.89 3.39
CA VAL A 129 -5.35 10.55 2.74
C VAL A 129 -4.33 11.09 3.75
N SER A 130 -4.79 11.51 4.94
CA SER A 130 -3.92 11.97 6.03
C SER A 130 -3.05 10.84 6.63
N VAL A 131 -3.42 9.58 6.41
CA VAL A 131 -2.66 8.39 6.82
C VAL A 131 -1.80 7.90 5.66
N ILE A 132 -2.38 7.79 4.47
CA ILE A 132 -1.72 7.18 3.31
C ILE A 132 -0.65 8.08 2.70
N GLY A 133 -0.85 9.40 2.68
CA GLY A 133 0.17 10.35 2.21
C GLY A 133 1.49 10.20 2.97
N PRO A 134 1.51 10.39 4.31
CA PRO A 134 2.72 10.20 5.11
C PRO A 134 3.32 8.79 5.02
N LEU A 135 2.47 7.74 4.99
CA LEU A 135 2.95 6.36 4.83
C LEU A 135 3.73 6.17 3.53
N VAL A 136 3.18 6.61 2.40
CA VAL A 136 3.80 6.44 1.08
C VAL A 136 5.11 7.22 0.98
N LYS A 137 5.17 8.44 1.54
CA LYS A 137 6.41 9.23 1.63
C LYS A 137 7.49 8.50 2.41
N GLU A 138 7.11 7.91 3.54
CA GLU A 138 8.04 7.15 4.37
C GLU A 138 8.48 5.83 3.70
N MET A 139 7.58 5.14 3.00
CA MET A 139 7.90 3.98 2.16
C MET A 139 8.97 4.34 1.12
N ASN A 140 8.75 5.40 0.34
CA ASN A 140 9.69 5.83 -0.71
C ASN A 140 11.04 6.25 -0.13
N ARG A 141 11.03 7.01 0.98
CA ARG A 141 12.26 7.40 1.68
C ARG A 141 13.10 6.18 2.07
N ARG A 142 12.49 5.15 2.65
CA ARG A 142 13.20 3.92 3.05
C ARG A 142 13.61 3.07 1.84
N LEU A 143 12.75 2.91 0.85
CA LEU A 143 13.03 2.14 -0.37
C LEU A 143 14.17 2.71 -1.21
N LEU A 144 14.33 4.04 -1.27
CA LEU A 144 15.47 4.66 -1.94
C LEU A 144 16.83 4.26 -1.35
N THR A 145 16.85 3.87 -0.07
CA THR A 145 18.07 3.41 0.62
C THR A 145 18.18 1.89 0.69
N ALA A 146 17.15 1.16 0.25
CA ALA A 146 17.14 -0.29 0.23
C ALA A 146 18.08 -0.79 -0.88
N LYS A 147 18.94 -1.75 -0.51
CA LYS A 147 19.89 -2.39 -1.43
C LYS A 147 19.28 -3.56 -2.21
N ASP A 148 18.13 -4.05 -1.78
CA ASP A 148 17.47 -5.22 -2.35
C ASP A 148 16.14 -4.80 -3.01
N PRO A 149 15.87 -5.25 -4.25
CA PRO A 149 14.67 -4.85 -4.98
C PRO A 149 13.36 -5.32 -4.35
N PHE A 150 13.39 -6.33 -3.48
CA PHE A 150 12.21 -6.96 -2.86
C PHE A 150 12.00 -6.50 -1.40
N CYS A 151 12.32 -5.24 -1.11
CA CYS A 151 12.19 -4.69 0.24
C CYS A 151 10.86 -3.99 0.52
N ASP A 152 9.92 -3.91 -0.41
CA ASP A 152 8.62 -3.26 -0.20
C ASP A 152 7.85 -3.83 0.99
N GLN A 153 7.69 -5.15 1.07
CA GLN A 153 6.98 -5.77 2.19
C GLN A 153 7.74 -5.64 3.53
N PRO A 154 9.05 -5.94 3.64
CA PRO A 154 9.81 -5.69 4.87
C PRO A 154 9.80 -4.22 5.32
N VAL A 155 9.91 -3.27 4.38
CA VAL A 155 9.87 -1.83 4.68
C VAL A 155 8.49 -1.41 5.19
N LEU A 156 7.41 -1.84 4.52
CA LEU A 156 6.06 -1.60 5.00
C LEU A 156 5.88 -2.13 6.42
N GLN A 157 6.29 -3.37 6.64
CA GLN A 157 6.16 -4.02 7.93
C GLN A 157 6.92 -3.28 9.03
N GLN A 158 8.14 -2.81 8.73
CA GLN A 158 8.90 -2.01 9.67
C GLN A 158 8.17 -0.69 10.00
N ILE A 159 7.67 0.02 9.00
CA ILE A 159 6.96 1.29 9.19
C ILE A 159 5.67 1.10 9.99
N VAL A 160 4.89 0.06 9.65
CA VAL A 160 3.63 -0.26 10.33
C VAL A 160 3.85 -0.44 11.82
N PHE A 161 4.81 -1.30 12.21
CA PHE A 161 5.05 -1.56 13.63
C PHE A 161 5.79 -0.43 14.35
N GLU A 162 6.52 0.44 13.64
CA GLU A 162 7.17 1.59 14.27
C GLU A 162 6.22 2.80 14.45
N LEU A 163 5.28 3.02 13.52
CA LEU A 163 4.53 4.29 13.43
C LEU A 163 3.00 4.13 13.46
N TYR A 164 2.48 2.91 13.32
CA TYR A 164 1.05 2.65 13.16
C TYR A 164 0.53 1.50 14.03
N GLU A 165 1.36 0.88 14.88
CA GLU A 165 1.02 -0.34 15.64
C GLU A 165 -0.32 -0.21 16.40
N GLU A 166 -0.57 0.94 17.02
CA GLU A 166 -1.80 1.20 17.81
C GLU A 166 -3.03 1.52 16.96
N ARG A 167 -2.85 1.74 15.64
CA ARG A 167 -3.90 2.21 14.73
C ARG A 167 -3.99 1.40 13.44
N ILE A 168 -3.54 0.15 13.46
CA ILE A 168 -3.69 -0.76 12.32
C ILE A 168 -4.97 -1.57 12.39
N VAL A 169 -5.65 -1.68 11.25
CA VAL A 169 -6.76 -2.60 11.02
C VAL A 169 -6.30 -3.62 9.98
N THR A 170 -6.32 -4.90 10.36
CA THR A 170 -5.90 -6.01 9.50
C THR A 170 -6.74 -7.26 9.78
N GLY A 171 -6.60 -8.29 8.95
CA GLY A 171 -7.48 -9.45 9.02
C GLY A 171 -8.77 -9.22 8.24
N TYR A 172 -9.87 -9.89 8.61
CA TYR A 172 -11.07 -9.94 7.77
C TYR A 172 -11.80 -8.59 7.77
N PRO A 173 -12.23 -8.03 6.63
CA PRO A 173 -12.24 -8.60 5.26
C PRO A 173 -11.00 -8.28 4.40
N LEU A 174 -9.95 -7.68 4.97
CA LEU A 174 -8.69 -7.31 4.33
C LEU A 174 -7.70 -8.48 4.29
N HIS A 175 -8.03 -9.49 3.46
CA HIS A 175 -7.13 -10.61 3.21
C HIS A 175 -6.80 -10.70 1.72
N SER A 176 -5.53 -10.94 1.40
CA SER A 176 -5.11 -11.45 0.10
C SER A 176 -5.15 -12.99 0.14
N LYS A 177 -5.61 -13.61 -0.94
CA LYS A 177 -5.38 -15.05 -1.18
C LYS A 177 -4.48 -15.13 -2.39
N PHE A 178 -3.24 -15.58 -2.20
CA PHE A 178 -2.36 -15.87 -3.32
C PHE A 178 -3.02 -16.91 -4.23
N LYS A 179 -3.45 -16.48 -5.42
CA LYS A 179 -3.94 -17.39 -6.47
C LYS A 179 -2.74 -18.02 -7.16
N ALA A 180 -2.11 -18.99 -6.51
CA ALA A 180 -0.92 -19.67 -7.02
C ALA A 180 -1.17 -20.55 -8.28
N GLU A 181 -2.41 -20.63 -8.80
CA GLU A 181 -2.78 -21.65 -9.81
C GLU A 181 -3.48 -21.11 -11.09
N GLN A 182 -3.60 -19.81 -11.31
CA GLN A 182 -4.16 -19.28 -12.56
C GLN A 182 -3.07 -18.62 -13.42
N LYS A 183 -2.84 -19.17 -14.63
CA LYS A 183 -1.87 -18.69 -15.63
C LYS A 183 -1.97 -17.15 -15.80
N GLN A 184 -0.92 -16.45 -15.40
CA GLN A 184 -0.86 -14.99 -15.22
C GLN A 184 -0.72 -14.19 -16.52
N LYS A 185 -1.33 -13.00 -16.55
CA LYS A 185 -0.96 -11.82 -17.36
C LYS A 185 -0.83 -10.66 -16.38
N THR A 186 0.34 -10.04 -16.23
CA THR A 186 0.61 -8.94 -15.27
C THR A 186 0.02 -7.60 -15.74
N ASP A 187 -0.94 -7.05 -15.00
CA ASP A 187 -1.47 -5.68 -15.10
C ASP A 187 -1.53 -5.13 -13.68
N THR A 188 -0.99 -3.96 -13.34
CA THR A 188 -1.11 -3.31 -12.00
C THR A 188 -2.29 -2.33 -12.01
N LEU A 189 -3.15 -2.34 -10.98
CA LEU A 189 -4.31 -1.43 -10.87
C LEU A 189 -4.40 -0.84 -9.45
N ALA A 190 -4.36 0.48 -9.33
CA ALA A 190 -4.77 1.18 -8.12
C ALA A 190 -6.26 1.58 -8.25
N PHE A 191 -7.04 1.37 -7.20
CA PHE A 191 -8.44 1.80 -7.16
C PHE A 191 -8.56 3.01 -6.25
N ILE A 192 -9.06 4.12 -6.79
CA ILE A 192 -9.22 5.39 -6.08
C ILE A 192 -10.71 5.69 -6.03
N ARG A 193 -11.23 6.02 -4.84
CA ARG A 193 -12.62 6.46 -4.68
C ARG A 193 -12.65 7.96 -4.44
N HIS A 194 -13.42 8.63 -5.29
CA HIS A 194 -13.91 9.97 -5.07
C HIS A 194 -15.30 9.88 -4.40
N LYS A 195 -15.70 10.90 -3.63
CA LYS A 195 -17.09 10.98 -3.13
C LYS A 195 -18.09 11.03 -4.28
#